data_AF-A0A954BDA5-F1
#
_entry.id   AF-A0A954BDA5-F1
#
_cell.length_a   1.000
_cell.length_b   1.000
_cell.length_c   1.000
_cell.angle_alpha   90.00
_cell.angle_beta   90.00
_cell.angle_gamma   90.00
#
_symmetry.space_group_name_H-M   'P 1'
#
loop_
_entity.id
_entity.type
_entity.pdbx_description
1 polymer ?
#
loop_
_entity_poly.entity_id
_entity_poly.type
_entity_poly.pdbx_seq_one_letter_code
_entity_poly.pdbx_strand_id
1 'polypeptide(L)'
;QSIYSFQGADASLFQEKRVDLAKRIEASAKFVAEPLTLSFRTTAPVLNFVDALFEEAGAREGLWEDDLKHGVNRAGDAGLVELWPLTPRPEKVEENTWEAPVDSTPPVNPMRMLAEEVAGKIRKWIDDGRMLEAAGRPVRAGDVMILVQSRGALFHEAIKALGRAGVPVAGADRLLLLEDPAVEDMLAYARAVLLDTDDLSLAEVLKSPFFNLTDEDLLELAPNRSGSLWGALASRAGENVRWASAVDAIRRARAVAAKEGAYEFFVHILETGAPSGRSRLYARLGEASRETIDELLRQTLDHEMSAPRSLQSFVVWFEANAGEIKREMDQTSGAARVMTVHGAKGLEAPIVFLLDAHRTPILKAGPLFTLASGNAIHASSTGVCALSAGAEGESPSLKAARERAKKLKYEEYRRLLYVAATRARDELYVCGIEHGNQKNPENKEVTEKTWHSLALDAFARLDDVVTTPCEAWAGDVLRISSSQTAPVKGENVPAIAATQPPPAWLHAPAPKETPPVRLSPSALADEQEAKSEAAAFSPSQPVDRFFRGRTLHRLLELLPSVAPDARSSAADRLLKHLAPEVEETERAAWRDEALKVLADPAFAPVFAAGSRAEVAIAGTLKSARG
;
A
#
# COMPACT_ATOMS: atom_id res chain seq x y z
N GLN A 1 -3.88 -23.65 4.11
CA GLN A 1 -3.38 -22.27 4.30
C GLN A 1 -4.31 -21.20 3.68
N SER A 2 -5.64 -21.41 3.67
CA SER A 2 -6.59 -20.38 3.23
C SER A 2 -6.92 -19.45 4.41
N ILE A 3 -6.61 -18.17 4.27
CA ILE A 3 -6.71 -17.14 5.33
C ILE A 3 -7.29 -15.82 4.78
N TYR A 4 -8.06 -15.89 3.67
CA TYR A 4 -8.62 -14.72 3.00
C TYR A 4 -10.14 -14.84 2.88
N SER A 5 -10.82 -15.40 3.89
CA SER A 5 -12.29 -15.54 3.83
C SER A 5 -13.00 -14.19 3.74
N PHE A 6 -12.39 -13.13 4.30
CA PHE A 6 -12.86 -11.75 4.19
C PHE A 6 -12.83 -11.21 2.75
N GLN A 7 -12.08 -11.83 1.83
CA GLN A 7 -12.11 -11.54 0.39
C GLN A 7 -13.07 -12.46 -0.38
N GLY A 8 -13.87 -13.27 0.32
CA GLY A 8 -14.77 -14.25 -0.27
C GLY A 8 -14.11 -15.59 -0.61
N ALA A 9 -12.87 -15.85 -0.17
CA ALA A 9 -12.22 -17.13 -0.40
C ALA A 9 -12.83 -18.24 0.49
N ASP A 10 -13.36 -19.29 -0.12
CA ASP A 10 -13.92 -20.45 0.59
C ASP A 10 -12.95 -21.64 0.53
N ALA A 11 -12.46 -22.07 1.69
CA ALA A 11 -11.55 -23.20 1.80
C ALA A 11 -12.22 -24.54 1.42
N SER A 12 -13.53 -24.66 1.57
CA SER A 12 -14.28 -25.88 1.27
C SER A 12 -14.33 -26.18 -0.23
N LEU A 13 -14.31 -25.14 -1.08
CA LEU A 13 -14.30 -25.29 -2.54
C LEU A 13 -13.08 -26.07 -3.03
N PHE A 14 -11.93 -25.96 -2.37
CA PHE A 14 -10.75 -26.72 -2.77
C PHE A 14 -10.98 -28.24 -2.63
N GLN A 15 -11.63 -28.66 -1.54
CA GLN A 15 -11.96 -30.08 -1.32
C GLN A 15 -13.03 -30.55 -2.30
N GLU A 16 -14.08 -29.75 -2.49
CA GLU A 16 -15.14 -30.07 -3.46
C GLU A 16 -14.55 -30.26 -4.87
N LYS A 17 -13.70 -29.34 -5.32
CA LYS A 17 -13.06 -29.43 -6.63
C LYS A 17 -12.09 -30.58 -6.74
N ARG A 18 -11.37 -30.93 -5.66
CA ARG A 18 -10.53 -32.14 -5.65
C ARG A 18 -11.39 -33.40 -5.83
N VAL A 19 -12.51 -33.53 -5.12
CA VAL A 19 -13.41 -34.68 -5.23
C VAL A 19 -14.08 -34.74 -6.61
N ASP A 20 -14.56 -33.61 -7.13
CA ASP A 20 -15.15 -33.52 -8.48
C ASP A 20 -14.11 -33.90 -9.55
N LEU A 21 -12.90 -33.34 -9.47
CA LEU A 21 -11.82 -33.63 -10.40
C LEU A 21 -11.36 -35.09 -10.30
N ALA A 22 -11.25 -35.64 -9.09
CA ALA A 22 -10.92 -37.05 -8.88
C ALA A 22 -11.92 -37.96 -9.61
N LYS A 23 -13.23 -37.72 -9.41
CA LYS A 23 -14.29 -38.48 -10.09
C LYS A 23 -14.21 -38.40 -11.61
N ARG A 24 -13.93 -37.21 -12.16
CA ARG A 24 -13.80 -37.01 -13.62
C ARG A 24 -12.56 -37.70 -14.18
N ILE A 25 -11.44 -37.64 -13.47
CA ILE A 25 -10.20 -38.29 -13.89
C ILE A 25 -10.38 -39.80 -13.81
N GLU A 26 -10.94 -40.34 -12.73
CA GLU A 26 -11.23 -41.77 -12.53
C GLU A 26 -12.09 -42.40 -13.64
N ALA A 27 -12.90 -41.60 -14.35
CA ALA A 27 -13.63 -42.05 -15.52
C ALA A 27 -12.75 -42.38 -16.74
N SER A 28 -11.47 -41.96 -16.75
CA SER A 28 -10.54 -42.09 -17.88
C SER A 28 -9.15 -42.59 -17.49
N ALA A 29 -8.67 -42.32 -16.28
CA ALA A 29 -7.36 -42.67 -15.77
C ALA A 29 -7.38 -42.76 -14.24
N LYS A 30 -6.38 -43.43 -13.64
CA LYS A 30 -6.26 -43.48 -12.17
C LYS A 30 -5.91 -42.09 -11.62
N PHE A 31 -6.78 -41.53 -10.77
CA PHE A 31 -6.43 -40.35 -9.98
C PHE A 31 -5.49 -40.75 -8.84
N VAL A 32 -4.36 -40.05 -8.70
CA VAL A 32 -3.42 -40.24 -7.60
C VAL A 32 -3.28 -38.91 -6.89
N ALA A 33 -3.68 -38.86 -5.63
CA ALA A 33 -3.47 -37.69 -4.79
C ALA A 33 -2.20 -37.88 -3.95
N GLU A 34 -1.12 -37.23 -4.37
CA GLU A 34 0.16 -37.27 -3.66
C GLU A 34 0.23 -36.13 -2.63
N PRO A 35 0.31 -36.41 -1.33
CA PRO A 35 0.53 -35.39 -0.31
C PRO A 35 2.01 -34.97 -0.29
N LEU A 36 2.26 -33.65 -0.27
CA LEU A 36 3.60 -33.09 -0.11
C LEU A 36 3.87 -32.80 1.37
N THR A 37 4.25 -33.83 2.13
CA THR A 37 4.44 -33.74 3.58
C THR A 37 5.84 -33.29 3.99
N LEU A 38 6.83 -33.40 3.09
CA LEU A 38 8.24 -33.08 3.39
C LEU A 38 8.52 -31.58 3.29
N SER A 39 8.91 -30.95 4.40
CA SER A 39 9.34 -29.56 4.46
C SER A 39 10.84 -29.41 4.21
N PHE A 40 11.19 -28.61 3.21
CA PHE A 40 12.57 -28.23 2.87
C PHE A 40 13.04 -26.95 3.57
N ARG A 41 12.12 -26.28 4.26
CA ARG A 41 12.31 -24.91 4.74
C ARG A 41 12.61 -24.85 6.23
N THR A 42 11.84 -25.59 7.02
CA THR A 42 11.73 -25.38 8.46
C THR A 42 12.42 -26.51 9.22
N THR A 43 13.05 -26.17 10.35
CA THR A 43 13.77 -27.11 11.23
C THR A 43 12.84 -28.00 12.04
N ALA A 44 13.38 -29.10 12.57
CA ALA A 44 12.59 -30.10 13.30
C ALA A 44 11.85 -29.53 14.54
N PRO A 45 12.45 -28.70 15.40
CA PRO A 45 11.75 -28.18 16.59
C PRO A 45 10.48 -27.40 16.24
N VAL A 46 10.54 -26.54 15.21
CA VAL A 46 9.38 -25.76 14.77
C VAL A 46 8.29 -26.67 14.19
N LEU A 47 8.65 -27.66 13.38
CA LEU A 47 7.67 -28.59 12.78
C LEU A 47 7.03 -29.50 13.82
N ASN A 48 7.81 -30.04 14.76
CA ASN A 48 7.30 -30.84 15.87
C ASN A 48 6.34 -30.04 16.74
N PHE A 49 6.65 -28.76 17.00
CA PHE A 49 5.73 -27.87 17.69
C PHE A 49 4.42 -27.62 16.92
N VAL A 50 4.50 -27.42 15.60
CA VAL A 50 3.31 -27.27 14.75
C VAL A 50 2.48 -28.54 14.71
N ASP A 51 3.10 -29.71 14.66
CA ASP A 51 2.39 -31.00 14.73
C ASP A 51 1.70 -31.17 16.09
N ALA A 52 2.40 -30.88 17.19
CA ALA A 52 1.83 -30.91 18.54
C ALA A 52 0.70 -29.89 18.75
N LEU A 53 0.76 -28.71 18.12
CA LEU A 53 -0.32 -27.70 18.14
C LEU A 53 -1.65 -28.24 17.59
N PHE A 54 -1.59 -29.07 16.55
CA PHE A 54 -2.76 -29.54 15.81
C PHE A 54 -2.99 -31.06 15.95
N GLU A 55 -2.39 -31.70 16.94
CA GLU A 55 -2.59 -33.11 17.25
C GLU A 55 -4.04 -33.37 17.71
N GLU A 56 -4.59 -32.47 18.52
CA GLU A 56 -5.98 -32.59 18.98
C GLU A 56 -6.96 -32.26 17.83
N ALA A 57 -7.95 -33.12 17.61
CA ALA A 57 -8.96 -32.94 16.56
C ALA A 57 -9.68 -31.57 16.67
N GLY A 58 -9.96 -31.14 17.92
CA GLY A 58 -10.56 -29.85 18.22
C GLY A 58 -9.72 -28.66 17.77
N ALA A 59 -8.39 -28.76 17.82
CA ALA A 59 -7.45 -27.75 17.32
C ALA A 59 -7.23 -27.87 15.81
N ARG A 60 -7.31 -29.07 15.25
CA ARG A 60 -7.08 -29.33 13.83
C ARG A 60 -8.25 -28.96 12.91
N GLU A 61 -9.46 -28.89 13.45
CA GLU A 61 -10.66 -28.57 12.66
C GLU A 61 -10.49 -27.29 11.80
N GLY A 62 -10.88 -27.37 10.54
CA GLY A 62 -10.66 -26.30 9.56
C GLY A 62 -9.27 -26.30 8.90
N LEU A 63 -8.34 -27.14 9.33
CA LEU A 63 -7.17 -27.55 8.53
C LEU A 63 -7.55 -28.68 7.57
N TRP A 64 -6.68 -28.94 6.60
CA TRP A 64 -7.01 -29.81 5.47
C TRP A 64 -6.76 -31.30 5.76
N GLU A 65 -5.80 -31.63 6.64
CA GLU A 65 -5.35 -33.01 6.87
C GLU A 65 -5.99 -33.62 8.12
N ASP A 66 -6.54 -34.82 7.96
CA ASP A 66 -7.02 -35.68 9.06
C ASP A 66 -5.87 -36.33 9.86
N ASP A 67 -4.62 -36.14 9.44
CA ASP A 67 -3.40 -36.46 10.19
C ASP A 67 -2.28 -35.52 9.72
N LEU A 68 -2.24 -34.31 10.29
CA LEU A 68 -1.22 -33.32 9.97
C LEU A 68 0.12 -33.76 10.58
N LYS A 69 1.03 -34.27 9.74
CA LYS A 69 2.40 -34.58 10.13
C LYS A 69 3.38 -34.08 9.09
N HIS A 70 4.38 -33.33 9.52
CA HIS A 70 5.40 -32.80 8.61
C HIS A 70 6.65 -33.69 8.60
N GLY A 71 7.11 -34.04 7.40
CA GLY A 71 8.45 -34.57 7.22
C GLY A 71 9.49 -33.44 7.30
N VAL A 72 10.68 -33.73 7.84
CA VAL A 72 11.78 -32.76 7.98
C VAL A 72 12.92 -33.12 7.04
N ASN A 73 13.15 -32.31 5.99
CA ASN A 73 14.33 -32.50 5.13
C ASN A 73 15.59 -31.84 5.71
N ARG A 74 15.42 -30.80 6.53
CA ARG A 74 16.50 -30.12 7.28
C ARG A 74 16.89 -30.89 8.55
N ALA A 75 16.96 -32.21 8.46
CA ALA A 75 17.31 -33.07 9.58
C ALA A 75 18.74 -32.76 10.04
N GLY A 76 18.92 -32.51 11.32
CA GLY A 76 20.20 -32.14 11.92
C GLY A 76 20.54 -30.65 11.86
N ASP A 77 19.69 -29.80 11.28
CA ASP A 77 19.82 -28.35 11.45
C ASP A 77 19.34 -27.91 12.84
N ALA A 78 20.03 -26.95 13.44
CA ALA A 78 19.67 -26.37 14.72
C ALA A 78 18.36 -25.58 14.60
N GLY A 79 17.49 -25.73 15.59
CA GLY A 79 16.24 -24.98 15.66
C GLY A 79 15.80 -24.73 17.09
N LEU A 80 14.86 -23.81 17.24
CA LEU A 80 14.40 -23.35 18.55
C LEU A 80 12.92 -22.95 18.50
N VAL A 81 12.15 -23.35 19.51
CA VAL A 81 10.85 -22.74 19.80
C VAL A 81 10.82 -22.30 21.25
N GLU A 82 10.46 -21.06 21.49
CA GLU A 82 10.22 -20.51 22.83
C GLU A 82 8.79 -20.04 22.99
N LEU A 83 8.17 -20.40 24.11
CA LEU A 83 6.92 -19.83 24.58
C LEU A 83 7.19 -19.02 25.83
N TRP A 84 6.93 -17.72 25.74
CA TRP A 84 7.17 -16.78 26.83
C TRP A 84 5.97 -16.73 27.77
N PRO A 85 6.20 -16.46 29.08
CA PRO A 85 5.10 -16.11 29.97
C PRO A 85 4.46 -14.80 29.49
N LEU A 86 3.16 -14.64 29.74
CA LEU A 86 2.43 -13.45 29.29
C LEU A 86 3.06 -12.19 29.89
N THR A 87 3.20 -11.15 29.08
CA THR A 87 3.67 -9.85 29.56
C THR A 87 2.64 -9.29 30.55
N PRO A 88 3.05 -9.00 31.80
CA PRO A 88 2.13 -8.61 32.83
C PRO A 88 1.50 -7.26 32.53
N ARG A 89 0.25 -7.08 32.96
CA ARG A 89 -0.38 -5.77 32.94
C ARG A 89 -0.14 -5.08 34.30
N PRO A 90 0.59 -3.96 34.34
CA PRO A 90 0.79 -3.22 35.58
C PRO A 90 -0.55 -2.73 36.13
N GLU A 91 -0.69 -2.70 37.45
CA GLU A 91 -1.86 -2.15 38.11
C GLU A 91 -2.04 -0.68 37.71
N LYS A 92 -3.30 -0.28 37.43
CA LYS A 92 -3.60 1.12 37.16
C LYS A 92 -3.29 1.91 38.43
N VAL A 93 -2.28 2.77 38.38
CA VAL A 93 -2.14 3.84 39.37
C VAL A 93 -3.33 4.77 39.18
N GLU A 94 -4.12 4.99 40.24
CA GLU A 94 -5.17 6.01 40.22
C GLU A 94 -4.51 7.39 40.10
N GLU A 95 -4.42 7.91 38.88
CA GLU A 95 -4.06 9.30 38.65
C GLU A 95 -5.28 10.19 38.86
N ASN A 96 -5.11 11.31 39.57
CA ASN A 96 -6.13 12.36 39.67
C ASN A 96 -6.41 12.92 38.27
N THR A 97 -7.51 12.48 37.67
CA THR A 97 -7.94 12.78 36.30
C THR A 97 -8.13 14.27 35.97
N TRP A 98 -8.11 15.15 36.97
CA TRP A 98 -8.29 16.59 36.81
C TRP A 98 -6.99 17.36 36.57
N GLU A 99 -5.82 16.80 36.91
CA GLU A 99 -4.51 17.47 36.80
C GLU A 99 -3.62 16.90 35.69
N ALA A 100 -3.98 15.74 35.12
CA ALA A 100 -3.20 15.10 34.07
C ALA A 100 -3.43 15.77 32.70
N PRO A 101 -2.38 16.09 31.93
CA PRO A 101 -2.52 16.51 30.53
C PRO A 101 -3.32 15.48 29.74
N VAL A 102 -4.25 15.94 28.89
CA VAL A 102 -5.11 15.06 28.08
C VAL A 102 -4.30 14.11 27.18
N ASP A 103 -3.08 14.51 26.81
CA ASP A 103 -2.15 13.73 25.97
C ASP A 103 -1.09 12.96 26.79
N SER A 104 -1.22 12.88 28.11
CA SER A 104 -0.28 12.12 28.94
C SER A 104 -0.38 10.63 28.60
N THR A 105 0.73 10.05 28.13
CA THR A 105 0.79 8.61 27.89
C THR A 105 0.82 7.91 29.25
N PRO A 106 -0.06 6.91 29.52
CA PRO A 106 -0.05 6.24 30.80
C PRO A 106 1.34 5.66 31.10
N PRO A 107 1.83 5.78 32.35
CA PRO A 107 3.23 5.57 32.70
C PRO A 107 3.77 4.16 32.38
N VAL A 108 2.90 3.16 32.19
CA VAL A 108 3.33 1.82 31.78
C VAL A 108 2.32 1.19 30.80
N ASN A 109 2.75 1.05 29.53
CA ASN A 109 1.98 0.37 28.48
C ASN A 109 2.55 -1.05 28.27
N PRO A 110 1.79 -2.13 28.53
CA PRO A 110 2.31 -3.50 28.40
C PRO A 110 2.68 -3.88 26.96
N MET A 111 2.07 -3.23 25.95
CA MET A 111 2.48 -3.39 24.55
C MET A 111 3.87 -2.83 24.31
N ARG A 112 4.18 -1.70 24.95
CA ARG A 112 5.52 -1.08 24.89
C ARG A 112 6.54 -1.95 25.60
N MET A 113 6.21 -2.48 26.79
CA MET A 113 7.10 -3.37 27.53
C MET A 113 7.52 -4.59 26.69
N LEU A 114 6.56 -5.29 26.09
CA LEU A 114 6.85 -6.43 25.22
C LEU A 114 7.69 -6.02 23.99
N ALA A 115 7.33 -4.90 23.36
CA ALA A 115 8.04 -4.38 22.20
C ALA A 115 9.50 -4.00 22.52
N GLU A 116 9.73 -3.33 23.65
CA GLU A 116 11.06 -2.92 24.13
C GLU A 116 11.91 -4.13 24.51
N GLU A 117 11.33 -5.15 25.16
CA GLU A 117 12.03 -6.38 25.49
C GLU A 117 12.47 -7.15 24.23
N VAL A 118 11.57 -7.33 23.27
CA VAL A 118 11.88 -7.99 21.99
C VAL A 118 12.94 -7.20 21.22
N ALA A 119 12.82 -5.87 21.14
CA ALA A 119 13.80 -5.02 20.47
C ALA A 119 15.17 -5.06 21.15
N GLY A 120 15.20 -5.02 22.49
CA GLY A 120 16.42 -5.13 23.29
C GLY A 120 17.12 -6.47 23.11
N LYS A 121 16.35 -7.57 23.08
CA LYS A 121 16.87 -8.93 22.85
C LYS A 121 17.46 -9.07 21.45
N ILE A 122 16.77 -8.59 20.42
CA ILE A 122 17.29 -8.57 19.04
C ILE A 122 18.57 -7.74 18.96
N ARG A 123 18.59 -6.56 19.60
CA ARG A 123 19.76 -5.69 19.61
C ARG A 123 20.96 -6.36 20.27
N LYS A 124 20.75 -6.97 21.44
CA LYS A 124 21.77 -7.74 22.16
C LYS A 124 22.33 -8.88 21.31
N TRP A 125 21.49 -9.63 20.58
CA TRP A 125 21.97 -10.69 19.68
C TRP A 125 22.87 -10.17 18.56
N ILE A 126 22.55 -9.01 18.00
CA ILE A 126 23.35 -8.37 16.95
C ILE A 126 24.69 -7.88 17.53
N ASP A 127 24.67 -7.26 18.71
CA ASP A 127 25.87 -6.73 19.38
C ASP A 127 26.81 -7.83 19.86
N ASP A 128 26.26 -8.90 20.45
CA ASP A 128 27.02 -10.05 20.95
C ASP A 128 27.48 -10.97 19.81
N GLY A 129 27.04 -10.72 18.57
CA GLY A 129 27.34 -11.56 17.42
C GLY A 129 26.80 -12.99 17.59
N ARG A 130 25.62 -13.15 18.20
CA ARG A 130 24.97 -14.46 18.41
C ARG A 130 24.96 -15.24 17.11
N MET A 131 25.53 -16.45 17.12
CA MET A 131 25.56 -17.31 15.94
C MET A 131 24.18 -17.91 15.66
N LEU A 132 23.71 -17.75 14.43
CA LEU A 132 22.60 -18.51 13.87
C LEU A 132 23.18 -19.83 13.34
N GLU A 133 23.16 -20.88 14.16
CA GLU A 133 23.87 -22.14 13.91
C GLU A 133 23.53 -22.78 12.56
N ALA A 134 22.24 -22.82 12.20
CA ALA A 134 21.78 -23.40 10.94
C ALA A 134 22.29 -22.66 9.69
N ALA A 135 22.64 -21.37 9.83
CA ALA A 135 23.21 -20.56 8.76
C ALA A 135 24.74 -20.39 8.87
N GLY A 136 25.34 -20.80 10.00
CA GLY A 136 26.78 -20.67 10.28
C GLY A 136 27.30 -19.23 10.26
N ARG A 137 26.45 -18.25 10.59
CA ARG A 137 26.83 -16.82 10.63
C ARG A 137 26.14 -16.09 11.79
N PRO A 138 26.63 -14.92 12.23
CA PRO A 138 25.93 -14.11 13.22
C PRO A 138 24.54 -13.66 12.76
N VAL A 139 23.64 -13.46 13.72
CA VAL A 139 22.31 -12.89 13.52
C VAL A 139 22.42 -11.45 13.01
N ARG A 140 21.60 -11.12 12.01
CA ARG A 140 21.44 -9.78 11.44
C ARG A 140 19.99 -9.33 11.60
N ALA A 141 19.76 -8.01 11.55
CA ALA A 141 18.39 -7.47 11.63
C ALA A 141 17.45 -8.10 10.58
N GLY A 142 17.92 -8.25 9.33
CA GLY A 142 17.16 -8.88 8.23
C GLY A 142 16.75 -10.34 8.44
N ASP A 143 17.35 -11.05 9.40
CA ASP A 143 16.97 -12.42 9.74
C ASP A 143 15.68 -12.48 10.57
N VAL A 144 15.25 -11.34 11.13
CA VAL A 144 14.13 -11.27 12.07
C VAL A 144 12.86 -10.79 11.37
N MET A 145 11.78 -11.54 11.59
CA MET A 145 10.43 -11.17 11.20
C MET A 145 9.52 -11.18 12.43
N ILE A 146 8.84 -10.06 12.68
CA ILE A 146 7.89 -9.88 13.75
C ILE A 146 6.48 -9.88 13.15
N LEU A 147 5.64 -10.79 13.64
CA LEU A 147 4.28 -11.00 13.17
C LEU A 147 3.25 -10.63 14.23
N VAL A 148 2.20 -9.97 13.77
CA VAL A 148 0.99 -9.67 14.54
C VAL A 148 -0.27 -10.11 13.77
N GLN A 149 -1.38 -10.34 14.46
CA GLN A 149 -2.67 -10.67 13.84
C GLN A 149 -3.30 -9.46 13.14
N SER A 150 -3.14 -8.26 13.70
CA SER A 150 -3.59 -7.01 13.08
C SER A 150 -2.66 -5.84 13.39
N ARG A 151 -2.75 -4.79 12.58
CA ARG A 151 -2.00 -3.54 12.75
C ARG A 151 -2.62 -2.65 13.82
N GLY A 152 -2.59 -3.10 15.07
CA GLY A 152 -3.04 -2.32 16.22
C GLY A 152 -1.88 -1.54 16.88
N ALA A 153 -2.10 -1.01 18.07
CA ALA A 153 -1.07 -0.27 18.81
C ALA A 153 0.24 -1.07 19.01
N LEU A 154 0.17 -2.38 19.27
CA LEU A 154 1.36 -3.23 19.42
C LEU A 154 2.25 -3.27 18.16
N PHE A 155 1.65 -3.21 16.98
CA PHE A 155 2.39 -3.15 15.71
C PHE A 155 3.26 -1.90 15.63
N HIS A 156 2.68 -0.73 15.94
CA HIS A 156 3.39 0.53 15.92
C HIS A 156 4.41 0.64 17.07
N GLU A 157 4.09 0.13 18.26
CA GLU A 157 5.06 0.10 19.37
C GLU A 157 6.26 -0.79 19.05
N ALA A 158 6.09 -1.93 18.37
CA ALA A 158 7.20 -2.78 17.92
C ALA A 158 8.14 -2.04 16.96
N ILE A 159 7.60 -1.31 15.98
CA ILE A 159 8.41 -0.51 15.03
C ILE A 159 9.16 0.60 15.79
N LYS A 160 8.47 1.33 16.68
CA LYS A 160 9.09 2.39 17.49
C LYS A 160 10.19 1.84 18.40
N ALA A 161 9.95 0.71 19.06
CA ALA A 161 10.92 0.08 19.96
C ALA A 161 12.19 -0.38 19.21
N LEU A 162 12.04 -1.01 18.04
CA LEU A 162 13.18 -1.37 17.18
C LEU A 162 13.97 -0.13 16.75
N GLY A 163 13.28 0.93 16.32
CA GLY A 163 13.91 2.20 15.95
C GLY A 163 14.69 2.83 17.12
N ARG A 164 14.11 2.85 18.33
CA ARG A 164 14.78 3.34 19.56
C ARG A 164 15.99 2.51 19.96
N ALA A 165 15.94 1.19 19.75
CA ALA A 165 17.07 0.29 20.00
C ALA A 165 18.16 0.37 18.91
N GLY A 166 17.93 1.15 17.85
CA GLY A 166 18.86 1.26 16.71
C GLY A 166 18.91 0.00 15.85
N VAL A 167 17.85 -0.83 15.87
CA VAL A 167 17.71 -1.98 14.97
C VAL A 167 17.04 -1.51 13.68
N PRO A 168 17.68 -1.66 12.50
CA PRO A 168 17.06 -1.30 11.23
C PRO A 168 15.73 -2.05 11.06
N VAL A 169 14.65 -1.32 10.78
CA VAL A 169 13.30 -1.90 10.66
C VAL A 169 12.64 -1.51 9.34
N ALA A 170 12.18 -2.51 8.60
CA ALA A 170 11.30 -2.38 7.45
C ALA A 170 9.90 -2.83 7.89
N GLY A 171 9.00 -1.90 8.18
CA GLY A 171 7.79 -2.28 8.94
C GLY A 171 6.51 -1.51 8.69
N ALA A 172 6.51 -0.34 8.05
CA ALA A 172 5.25 0.22 7.57
C ALA A 172 4.88 -0.46 6.24
N ASP A 173 4.32 -1.68 6.33
CA ASP A 173 3.77 -2.46 5.21
C ASP A 173 2.69 -1.67 4.43
N ARG A 174 2.13 -0.62 5.04
CA ARG A 174 1.43 0.43 4.31
C ARG A 174 1.81 1.83 4.81
N LEU A 175 2.04 2.75 3.88
CA LEU A 175 2.17 4.17 4.17
C LEU A 175 0.76 4.76 4.26
N LEU A 176 0.36 5.19 5.45
CA LEU A 176 -0.82 6.03 5.64
C LEU A 176 -0.40 7.44 5.26
N LEU A 177 -0.43 7.75 3.97
CA LEU A 177 0.09 9.03 3.48
C LEU A 177 -0.62 10.22 4.12
N LEU A 178 -1.94 10.13 4.33
CA LEU A 178 -2.70 11.20 4.97
C LEU A 178 -2.33 11.43 6.44
N GLU A 179 -1.68 10.47 7.10
CA GLU A 179 -1.23 10.59 8.50
C GLU A 179 0.28 10.90 8.60
N ASP A 180 0.98 10.98 7.46
CA ASP A 180 2.39 11.35 7.46
C ASP A 180 2.52 12.88 7.60
N PRO A 181 3.26 13.39 8.61
CA PRO A 181 3.34 14.82 8.86
C PRO A 181 3.84 15.64 7.66
N ALA A 182 4.73 15.07 6.83
CA ALA A 182 5.21 15.79 5.64
C ALA A 182 4.11 15.95 4.59
N VAL A 183 3.26 14.93 4.41
CA VAL A 183 2.12 14.98 3.50
C VAL A 183 1.03 15.90 4.05
N GLU A 184 0.76 15.87 5.36
CA GLU A 184 -0.17 16.80 6.02
C GLU A 184 0.25 18.26 5.80
N ASP A 185 1.52 18.59 6.03
CA ASP A 185 2.09 19.93 5.80
C ASP A 185 1.97 20.36 4.32
N MET A 186 2.23 19.44 3.38
CA MET A 186 2.09 19.71 1.95
C MET A 186 0.63 19.94 1.54
N LEU A 187 -0.31 19.14 2.03
CA LEU A 187 -1.75 19.31 1.77
C LEU A 187 -2.29 20.58 2.40
N ALA A 188 -1.87 20.92 3.62
CA ALA A 188 -2.20 22.19 4.25
C ALA A 188 -1.71 23.37 3.39
N TYR A 189 -0.52 23.27 2.77
CA TYR A 189 -0.01 24.29 1.84
C TYR A 189 -0.94 24.41 0.64
N ALA A 190 -1.31 23.28 0.02
CA ALA A 190 -2.24 23.28 -1.10
C ALA A 190 -3.58 23.94 -0.72
N ARG A 191 -4.18 23.60 0.43
CA ARG A 191 -5.43 24.19 0.93
C ARG A 191 -5.32 25.70 1.15
N ALA A 192 -4.26 26.17 1.81
CA ALA A 192 -4.01 27.60 2.07
C ALA A 192 -3.78 28.41 0.77
N VAL A 193 -3.24 27.77 -0.26
CA VAL A 193 -3.06 28.37 -1.60
C VAL A 193 -4.39 28.43 -2.35
N LEU A 194 -5.21 27.39 -2.27
CA LEU A 194 -6.50 27.28 -2.96
C LEU A 194 -7.56 28.21 -2.36
N LEU A 195 -7.60 28.37 -1.03
CA LEU A 195 -8.59 29.19 -0.33
C LEU A 195 -7.89 30.16 0.63
N ASP A 196 -8.01 31.47 0.36
CA ASP A 196 -7.37 32.52 1.15
C ASP A 196 -8.07 32.85 2.48
N THR A 197 -9.26 32.28 2.69
CA THR A 197 -10.03 32.36 3.94
C THR A 197 -9.87 31.12 4.81
N ASP A 198 -9.09 30.12 4.38
CA ASP A 198 -8.75 28.96 5.21
C ASP A 198 -7.64 29.33 6.20
N ASP A 199 -8.06 29.94 7.30
CA ASP A 199 -7.16 30.42 8.34
C ASP A 199 -6.43 29.27 9.06
N LEU A 200 -7.05 28.08 9.14
CA LEU A 200 -6.44 26.93 9.82
C LEU A 200 -5.30 26.36 8.97
N SER A 201 -5.57 26.03 7.70
CA SER A 201 -4.53 25.51 6.81
C SER A 201 -3.37 26.51 6.67
N LEU A 202 -3.67 27.81 6.62
CA LEU A 202 -2.61 28.83 6.60
C LEU A 202 -1.79 28.83 7.90
N ALA A 203 -2.42 28.73 9.07
CA ALA A 203 -1.71 28.68 10.35
C ALA A 203 -0.84 27.42 10.47
N GLU A 204 -1.34 26.25 10.07
CA GLU A 204 -0.59 24.98 10.02
C GLU A 204 0.67 25.14 9.18
N VAL A 205 0.51 25.66 7.96
CA VAL A 205 1.62 25.85 7.02
C VAL A 205 2.65 26.85 7.56
N LEU A 206 2.22 27.94 8.17
CA LEU A 206 3.13 28.92 8.76
C LEU A 206 3.99 28.30 9.89
N LYS A 207 3.44 27.36 10.66
CA LYS A 207 4.19 26.62 11.70
C LYS A 207 5.01 25.45 11.16
N SER A 208 4.65 24.92 10.00
CA SER A 208 5.33 23.78 9.36
C SER A 208 6.82 24.08 9.06
N PRO A 209 7.63 23.06 8.72
CA PRO A 209 9.01 23.24 8.29
C PRO A 209 9.17 24.17 7.06
N PHE A 210 8.10 24.48 6.31
CA PHE A 210 8.20 25.42 5.19
C PHE A 210 8.52 26.85 5.65
N PHE A 211 8.00 27.30 6.80
CA PHE A 211 8.15 28.68 7.29
C PHE A 211 8.65 28.78 8.74
N ASN A 212 8.37 27.78 9.58
CA ASN A 212 8.89 27.63 10.94
C ASN A 212 8.60 28.86 11.84
N LEU A 213 7.41 29.46 11.70
CA LEU A 213 6.89 30.46 12.63
C LEU A 213 6.50 29.80 13.96
N THR A 214 6.66 30.53 15.06
CA THR A 214 6.28 30.08 16.40
C THR A 214 4.84 30.46 16.74
N ASP A 215 4.35 29.97 17.88
CA ASP A 215 3.05 30.37 18.40
C ASP A 215 3.00 31.87 18.70
N GLU A 216 4.08 32.47 19.18
CA GLU A 216 4.19 33.91 19.40
C GLU A 216 4.05 34.70 18.10
N ASP A 217 4.69 34.25 17.01
CA ASP A 217 4.58 34.91 15.71
C ASP A 217 3.12 34.92 15.20
N LEU A 218 2.35 33.86 15.47
CA LEU A 218 0.94 33.78 15.12
C LEU A 218 0.05 34.58 16.08
N LEU A 219 0.36 34.59 17.38
CA LEU A 219 -0.35 35.40 18.37
C LEU A 219 -0.14 36.90 18.18
N GLU A 220 0.93 37.32 17.51
CA GLU A 220 1.09 38.71 17.09
C GLU A 220 0.19 39.06 15.89
N LEU A 221 -0.20 38.08 15.07
CA LEU A 221 -0.89 38.28 13.80
C LEU A 221 -2.41 38.01 13.86
N ALA A 222 -2.81 36.95 14.54
CA ALA A 222 -4.16 36.40 14.51
C ALA A 222 -5.17 37.10 15.45
N PRO A 223 -4.82 37.51 16.69
CA PRO A 223 -5.76 38.16 17.60
C PRO A 223 -6.23 39.52 17.08
N ASN A 224 -7.52 39.83 17.29
CA ASN A 224 -8.15 41.12 16.95
C ASN A 224 -8.08 41.54 15.47
N ARG A 225 -7.75 40.63 14.54
CA ARG A 225 -7.84 40.89 13.10
C ARG A 225 -9.30 41.06 12.65
N SER A 226 -9.53 41.92 11.65
CA SER A 226 -10.86 42.21 11.09
C SER A 226 -11.20 41.44 9.80
N GLY A 227 -10.32 40.54 9.34
CA GLY A 227 -10.47 39.74 8.12
C GLY A 227 -9.65 38.45 8.20
N SER A 228 -9.43 37.74 7.08
CA SER A 228 -8.68 36.48 7.08
C SER A 228 -7.24 36.63 7.58
N LEU A 229 -6.67 35.52 8.05
CA LEU A 229 -5.27 35.44 8.48
C LEU A 229 -4.33 35.81 7.33
N TRP A 230 -4.66 35.42 6.09
CA TRP A 230 -3.91 35.84 4.91
C TRP A 230 -3.93 37.37 4.72
N GLY A 231 -5.08 38.01 4.90
CA GLY A 231 -5.20 39.47 4.81
C GLY A 231 -4.34 40.18 5.86
N ALA A 232 -4.35 39.68 7.09
CA ALA A 232 -3.48 40.18 8.16
C ALA A 232 -2.00 39.99 7.83
N LEU A 233 -1.60 38.78 7.42
CA LEU A 233 -0.22 38.47 7.02
C LEU A 233 0.28 39.36 5.87
N ALA A 234 -0.54 39.54 4.83
CA ALA A 234 -0.16 40.29 3.64
C ALA A 234 -0.05 41.81 3.89
N SER A 235 -0.93 42.37 4.73
CA SER A 235 -0.91 43.80 5.08
C SER A 235 0.24 44.17 6.01
N ARG A 236 0.62 43.24 6.90
CA ARG A 236 1.68 43.42 7.89
C ARG A 236 3.01 42.82 7.45
N ALA A 237 3.12 42.36 6.20
CA ALA A 237 4.31 41.70 5.67
C ALA A 237 5.60 42.52 5.86
N GLY A 238 5.51 43.86 5.78
CA GLY A 238 6.66 44.76 5.96
C GLY A 238 7.16 44.90 7.41
N GLU A 239 6.42 44.41 8.40
CA GLU A 239 6.79 44.52 9.82
C GLU A 239 7.81 43.44 10.25
N ASN A 240 7.82 42.29 9.58
CA ASN A 240 8.65 41.15 9.96
C ASN A 240 9.17 40.43 8.71
N VAL A 241 10.49 40.25 8.62
CA VAL A 241 11.15 39.59 7.49
C VAL A 241 10.62 38.18 7.25
N ARG A 242 10.26 37.45 8.31
CA ARG A 242 9.67 36.10 8.21
C ARG A 242 8.28 36.14 7.57
N TRP A 243 7.46 37.14 7.92
CA TRP A 243 6.15 37.35 7.30
C TRP A 243 6.27 37.77 5.83
N ALA A 244 7.18 38.71 5.51
CA ALA A 244 7.48 39.08 4.13
C ALA A 244 7.87 37.85 3.28
N SER A 245 8.79 37.03 3.80
CA SER A 245 9.23 35.80 3.12
C SER A 245 8.09 34.81 2.91
N ALA A 246 7.22 34.62 3.91
CA ALA A 246 6.06 33.73 3.82
C ALA A 246 5.06 34.23 2.76
N VAL A 247 4.74 35.52 2.77
CA VAL A 247 3.83 36.14 1.79
C VAL A 247 4.37 35.98 0.37
N ASP A 248 5.66 36.22 0.17
CA ASP A 248 6.28 36.09 -1.15
C ASP A 248 6.28 34.65 -1.66
N ALA A 249 6.58 33.68 -0.79
CA ALA A 249 6.53 32.26 -1.13
C ALA A 249 5.10 31.79 -1.46
N ILE A 250 4.11 32.16 -0.65
CA ILE A 250 2.71 31.78 -0.88
C ILE A 250 2.17 32.44 -2.16
N ARG A 251 2.51 33.70 -2.45
CA ARG A 251 2.13 34.36 -3.72
C ARG A 251 2.72 33.64 -4.93
N ARG A 252 3.99 33.20 -4.87
CA ARG A 252 4.60 32.39 -5.94
C ARG A 252 3.90 31.04 -6.10
N ALA A 253 3.65 30.34 -4.99
CA ALA A 253 2.94 29.07 -5.00
C ALA A 253 1.52 29.20 -5.57
N ARG A 254 0.80 30.29 -5.26
CA ARG A 254 -0.50 30.63 -5.87
C ARG A 254 -0.41 30.83 -7.37
N ALA A 255 0.64 31.52 -7.85
CA ALA A 255 0.84 31.72 -9.29
C ALA A 255 1.11 30.40 -10.04
N VAL A 256 1.80 29.45 -9.41
CA VAL A 256 2.01 28.10 -9.94
C VAL A 256 0.70 27.31 -9.94
N ALA A 257 0.00 27.26 -8.80
CA ALA A 257 -1.28 26.54 -8.67
C ALA A 257 -2.36 27.02 -9.66
N ALA A 258 -2.33 28.30 -10.05
CA ALA A 258 -3.27 28.88 -11.00
C ALA A 258 -3.00 28.50 -12.48
N LYS A 259 -1.79 28.01 -12.79
CA LYS A 259 -1.33 27.75 -14.17
C LYS A 259 -0.99 26.29 -14.42
N GLU A 260 -0.52 25.60 -13.40
CA GLU A 260 0.06 24.27 -13.47
C GLU A 260 -0.77 23.24 -12.70
N GLY A 261 -0.43 21.96 -12.88
CA GLY A 261 -1.05 20.85 -12.16
C GLY A 261 -0.54 20.68 -10.71
N ALA A 262 -1.09 19.68 -10.02
CA ALA A 262 -0.72 19.33 -8.66
C ALA A 262 0.77 18.92 -8.55
N TYR A 263 1.30 18.15 -9.50
CA TYR A 263 2.69 17.71 -9.48
C TYR A 263 3.65 18.90 -9.47
N GLU A 264 3.47 19.83 -10.40
CA GLU A 264 4.33 21.01 -10.53
C GLU A 264 4.21 21.93 -9.31
N PHE A 265 3.01 22.05 -8.73
CA PHE A 265 2.81 22.77 -7.47
C PHE A 265 3.61 22.17 -6.32
N PHE A 266 3.53 20.84 -6.12
CA PHE A 266 4.26 20.18 -5.03
C PHE A 266 5.78 20.18 -5.26
N VAL A 267 6.23 19.99 -6.51
CA VAL A 267 7.64 20.15 -6.86
C VAL A 267 8.12 21.58 -6.59
N HIS A 268 7.31 22.59 -6.91
CA HIS A 268 7.64 23.98 -6.64
C HIS A 268 7.88 24.23 -5.14
N ILE A 269 6.97 23.82 -4.25
CA ILE A 269 7.14 24.06 -2.81
C ILE A 269 8.31 23.25 -2.22
N LEU A 270 8.62 22.08 -2.79
CA LEU A 270 9.71 21.22 -2.35
C LEU A 270 11.08 21.70 -2.81
N GLU A 271 11.21 22.16 -4.05
CA GLU A 271 12.50 22.44 -4.68
C GLU A 271 12.88 23.92 -4.69
N THR A 272 11.94 24.82 -4.40
CA THR A 272 12.25 26.26 -4.35
C THR A 272 12.69 26.75 -2.96
N GLY A 273 13.52 27.80 -2.98
CA GLY A 273 14.11 28.42 -1.79
C GLY A 273 15.51 27.91 -1.45
N ALA A 274 16.17 28.60 -0.53
CA ALA A 274 17.47 28.21 0.00
C ALA A 274 17.46 28.35 1.55
N PRO A 275 17.38 27.24 2.32
CA PRO A 275 17.26 25.84 1.87
C PRO A 275 15.93 25.55 1.14
N SER A 276 15.84 24.43 0.42
CA SER A 276 14.60 24.02 -0.26
C SER A 276 13.56 23.49 0.74
N GLY A 277 12.28 23.46 0.36
CA GLY A 277 11.22 22.89 1.20
C GLY A 277 11.49 21.43 1.58
N ARG A 278 11.98 20.63 0.62
CA ARG A 278 12.39 19.24 0.83
C ARG A 278 13.50 19.13 1.88
N SER A 279 14.52 19.99 1.79
CA SER A 279 15.60 20.02 2.79
C SER A 279 15.09 20.37 4.19
N ARG A 280 14.12 21.28 4.31
CA ARG A 280 13.52 21.66 5.60
C ARG A 280 12.67 20.53 6.20
N LEU A 281 11.88 19.84 5.37
CA LEU A 281 11.11 18.66 5.80
C LEU A 281 12.03 17.56 6.33
N TYR A 282 13.07 17.19 5.58
CA TYR A 282 14.01 16.15 6.02
C TYR A 282 14.79 16.53 7.28
N ALA A 283 15.18 17.80 7.41
CA ALA A 283 15.87 18.26 8.61
C ALA A 283 15.00 18.15 9.88
N ARG A 284 13.67 18.29 9.76
CA ARG A 284 12.73 18.23 10.89
C ARG A 284 12.18 16.83 11.15
N LEU A 285 11.76 16.14 10.09
CA LEU A 285 11.00 14.88 10.15
C LEU A 285 11.87 13.64 9.91
N GLY A 286 13.11 13.83 9.44
CA GLY A 286 14.05 12.78 9.10
C GLY A 286 13.88 12.23 7.68
N GLU A 287 14.79 11.36 7.26
CA GLU A 287 14.76 10.77 5.91
C GLU A 287 13.59 9.80 5.69
N ALA A 288 12.91 9.36 6.77
CA ALA A 288 11.76 8.46 6.68
C ALA A 288 10.60 9.05 5.85
N SER A 289 10.43 10.37 5.85
CA SER A 289 9.40 11.07 5.05
C SER A 289 9.74 11.19 3.57
N ARG A 290 10.92 10.74 3.13
CA ARG A 290 11.29 10.77 1.71
C ARG A 290 10.36 9.93 0.85
N GLU A 291 10.10 8.70 1.29
CA GLU A 291 9.25 7.77 0.55
C GLU A 291 7.80 8.25 0.47
N THR A 292 7.27 8.88 1.53
CA THR A 292 5.90 9.41 1.54
C THR A 292 5.76 10.61 0.60
N ILE A 293 6.74 11.51 0.59
CA ILE A 293 6.78 12.64 -0.34
C ILE A 293 6.89 12.14 -1.79
N ASP A 294 7.79 11.19 -2.07
CA ASP A 294 7.98 10.67 -3.42
C ASP A 294 6.72 9.91 -3.90
N GLU A 295 6.03 9.19 -3.01
CA GLU A 295 4.76 8.53 -3.31
C GLU A 295 3.62 9.53 -3.55
N LEU A 296 3.54 10.61 -2.76
CA LEU A 296 2.60 11.71 -3.02
C LEU A 296 2.84 12.30 -4.42
N LEU A 297 4.09 12.58 -4.77
CA LEU A 297 4.46 13.06 -6.10
C LEU A 297 4.09 12.06 -7.20
N ARG A 298 4.31 10.76 -6.98
CA ARG A 298 3.88 9.71 -7.93
C ARG A 298 2.35 9.74 -8.14
N GLN A 299 1.56 9.84 -7.07
CA GLN A 299 0.11 9.94 -7.19
C GLN A 299 -0.37 11.22 -7.88
N THR A 300 0.33 12.34 -7.70
CA THR A 300 -0.01 13.56 -8.43
C THR A 300 0.17 13.37 -9.94
N LEU A 301 1.22 12.66 -10.38
CA LEU A 301 1.42 12.29 -11.80
C LEU A 301 0.33 11.34 -12.29
N ASP A 302 0.03 10.27 -11.56
CA ASP A 302 -0.99 9.29 -11.94
C ASP A 302 -2.38 9.95 -12.09
N HIS A 303 -2.71 10.86 -11.17
CA HIS A 303 -3.96 11.63 -11.22
C HIS A 303 -3.97 12.57 -12.44
N GLU A 304 -2.89 13.31 -12.72
CA GLU A 304 -2.82 14.20 -13.88
C GLU A 304 -2.86 13.45 -15.23
N MET A 305 -2.45 12.17 -15.26
CA MET A 305 -2.57 11.33 -16.44
C MET A 305 -4.01 10.84 -16.70
N SER A 306 -4.84 10.79 -15.66
CA SER A 306 -6.19 10.20 -15.71
C SER A 306 -7.33 11.20 -15.50
N ALA A 307 -7.04 12.41 -15.02
CA ALA A 307 -7.98 13.46 -14.69
C ALA A 307 -7.45 14.86 -15.09
N PRO A 308 -8.31 15.91 -15.14
CA PRO A 308 -7.86 17.27 -15.44
C PRO A 308 -6.75 17.75 -14.49
N ARG A 309 -5.76 18.46 -15.06
CA ARG A 309 -4.62 19.03 -14.32
C ARG A 309 -5.08 20.19 -13.44
N SER A 310 -5.49 19.87 -12.22
CA SER A 310 -6.04 20.81 -11.24
C SER A 310 -5.58 20.42 -9.84
N LEU A 311 -4.95 21.37 -9.13
CA LEU A 311 -4.55 21.17 -7.73
C LEU A 311 -5.76 20.86 -6.84
N GLN A 312 -6.87 21.57 -7.02
CA GLN A 312 -8.09 21.35 -6.23
C GLN A 312 -8.67 19.95 -6.47
N SER A 313 -8.73 19.52 -7.73
CA SER A 313 -9.25 18.19 -8.07
C SER A 313 -8.38 17.09 -7.47
N PHE A 314 -7.05 17.26 -7.51
CA PHE A 314 -6.12 16.34 -6.88
C PHE A 314 -6.32 16.29 -5.37
N VAL A 315 -6.36 17.42 -4.65
CA VAL A 315 -6.50 17.42 -3.18
C VAL A 315 -7.77 16.68 -2.74
N VAL A 316 -8.91 16.98 -3.38
CA VAL A 316 -10.19 16.31 -3.08
C VAL A 316 -10.13 14.82 -3.40
N TRP A 317 -9.56 14.45 -4.54
CA TRP A 317 -9.38 13.05 -4.92
C TRP A 317 -8.46 12.33 -3.93
N PHE A 318 -7.34 12.95 -3.56
CA PHE A 318 -6.34 12.38 -2.68
C PHE A 318 -6.91 12.18 -1.28
N GLU A 319 -7.60 13.15 -0.69
CA GLU A 319 -8.24 12.98 0.62
C GLU A 319 -9.30 11.87 0.65
N ALA A 320 -10.00 11.65 -0.47
CA ALA A 320 -11.01 10.60 -0.59
C ALA A 320 -10.42 9.21 -0.94
N ASN A 321 -9.28 9.16 -1.63
CA ASN A 321 -8.74 7.94 -2.25
C ASN A 321 -7.34 7.55 -1.79
N ALA A 322 -6.64 8.41 -1.05
CA ALA A 322 -5.37 8.10 -0.38
C ALA A 322 -5.68 7.14 0.78
N GLY A 323 -6.12 5.94 0.42
CA GLY A 323 -6.12 4.80 1.28
C GLY A 323 -4.70 4.33 1.53
N GLU A 324 -4.60 3.26 2.31
CA GLU A 324 -3.34 2.65 2.67
C GLU A 324 -2.58 2.12 1.43
N ILE A 325 -1.47 2.76 1.05
CA ILE A 325 -0.65 2.30 -0.07
C ILE A 325 0.32 1.23 0.42
N LYS A 326 0.29 0.08 -0.25
CA LYS A 326 1.23 -1.02 0.00
C LYS A 326 2.63 -0.59 -0.40
N ARG A 327 3.54 -0.65 0.56
CA ARG A 327 4.97 -0.53 0.30
C ARG A 327 5.45 -1.83 -0.36
N GLU A 328 6.12 -1.76 -1.50
CA GLU A 328 6.90 -2.89 -1.98
C GLU A 328 8.11 -3.06 -1.06
N MET A 329 8.02 -4.00 -0.13
CA MET A 329 9.13 -4.30 0.78
C MET A 329 10.27 -4.92 -0.03
N ASP A 330 11.36 -4.19 -0.20
CA ASP A 330 12.59 -4.77 -0.72
C ASP A 330 13.12 -5.78 0.31
N GLN A 331 13.09 -7.06 -0.07
CA GLN A 331 13.65 -8.16 0.74
C GLN A 331 15.16 -7.97 0.98
N THR A 332 15.82 -7.11 0.20
CA THR A 332 17.26 -6.88 0.20
C THR A 332 17.72 -5.79 1.18
N SER A 333 16.80 -5.10 1.86
CA SER A 333 17.14 -3.96 2.75
C SER A 333 17.94 -4.32 4.00
N GLY A 334 18.11 -5.62 4.32
CA GLY A 334 18.86 -6.09 5.49
C GLY A 334 18.24 -5.71 6.85
N ALA A 335 17.02 -5.18 6.85
CA ALA A 335 16.31 -4.69 8.03
C ALA A 335 15.30 -5.71 8.58
N ALA A 336 15.06 -5.65 9.90
CA ALA A 336 14.05 -6.46 10.58
C ALA A 336 12.65 -6.13 10.05
N ARG A 337 11.82 -7.15 9.84
CA ARG A 337 10.51 -6.96 9.19
C ARG A 337 9.38 -7.03 10.19
N VAL A 338 8.53 -6.00 10.27
CA VAL A 338 7.31 -6.02 11.10
C VAL A 338 6.09 -6.05 10.19
N MET A 339 5.25 -7.08 10.27
CA MET A 339 4.10 -7.23 9.37
C MET A 339 2.95 -8.02 10.00
N THR A 340 1.81 -8.08 9.32
CA THR A 340 0.71 -8.96 9.73
C THR A 340 0.93 -10.39 9.22
N VAL A 341 0.34 -11.38 9.87
CA VAL A 341 0.37 -12.78 9.39
C VAL A 341 -0.18 -12.91 7.96
N HIS A 342 -1.19 -12.11 7.61
CA HIS A 342 -1.71 -12.06 6.24
C HIS A 342 -0.70 -11.52 5.23
N GLY A 343 0.09 -10.51 5.61
CA GLY A 343 1.17 -9.95 4.80
C GLY A 343 2.37 -10.89 4.67
N ALA A 344 2.60 -11.74 5.67
CA ALA A 344 3.69 -12.70 5.68
C ALA A 344 3.43 -13.97 4.85
N LYS A 345 2.23 -14.15 4.30
CA LYS A 345 1.88 -15.36 3.54
C LYS A 345 2.78 -15.48 2.31
N GLY A 346 3.55 -16.56 2.25
CA GLY A 346 4.51 -16.82 1.17
C GLY A 346 5.92 -16.27 1.44
N LEU A 347 6.10 -15.46 2.50
CA LEU A 347 7.41 -15.06 2.99
C LEU A 347 7.92 -16.03 4.05
N GLU A 348 9.19 -15.88 4.41
CA GLU A 348 9.87 -16.65 5.46
C GLU A 348 11.04 -15.84 6.05
N ALA A 349 11.47 -16.23 7.25
CA ALA A 349 12.62 -15.68 7.92
C ALA A 349 13.30 -16.74 8.80
N PRO A 350 14.63 -16.67 9.00
CA PRO A 350 15.33 -17.47 10.00
C PRO A 350 14.67 -17.41 11.39
N ILE A 351 14.37 -16.20 11.86
CA ILE A 351 13.83 -15.95 13.19
C ILE A 351 12.47 -15.28 13.08
N VAL A 352 11.44 -15.85 13.72
CA VAL A 352 10.08 -15.28 13.74
C VAL A 352 9.59 -15.05 15.17
N PHE A 353 9.07 -13.85 15.44
CA PHE A 353 8.35 -13.52 16.67
C PHE A 353 6.85 -13.41 16.40
N LEU A 354 6.01 -14.02 17.23
CA LEU A 354 4.56 -13.81 17.28
C LEU A 354 4.24 -12.98 18.52
N LEU A 355 3.90 -11.70 18.39
CA LEU A 355 3.77 -10.82 19.57
C LEU A 355 2.38 -10.83 20.23
N ASP A 356 1.32 -11.11 19.47
CA ASP A 356 -0.07 -11.05 19.95
C ASP A 356 -0.73 -12.42 20.06
N ALA A 357 0.02 -13.45 20.47
CA ALA A 357 -0.50 -14.81 20.58
C ALA A 357 -1.64 -14.95 21.61
N HIS A 358 -1.68 -14.09 22.63
CA HIS A 358 -2.77 -14.11 23.64
C HIS A 358 -4.00 -13.27 23.25
N ARG A 359 -4.05 -12.73 22.03
CA ARG A 359 -5.21 -11.96 21.59
C ARG A 359 -6.46 -12.84 21.49
N THR A 360 -7.53 -12.40 22.14
CA THR A 360 -8.84 -13.09 22.08
C THR A 360 -9.38 -13.08 20.63
N PRO A 361 -9.79 -14.23 20.08
CA PRO A 361 -10.34 -14.30 18.73
C PRO A 361 -11.66 -13.53 18.63
N ILE A 362 -11.82 -12.74 17.55
CA ILE A 362 -13.05 -11.97 17.29
C ILE A 362 -14.05 -12.88 16.54
N LEU A 363 -14.84 -13.63 17.30
CA LEU A 363 -15.77 -14.62 16.76
C LEU A 363 -17.18 -14.07 16.47
N LYS A 364 -17.47 -12.82 16.81
CA LYS A 364 -18.78 -12.21 16.58
C LYS A 364 -19.02 -12.03 15.08
N ALA A 365 -20.12 -12.58 14.57
CA ALA A 365 -20.61 -12.31 13.22
C ALA A 365 -21.43 -11.00 13.20
N GLY A 366 -21.49 -10.34 12.04
CA GLY A 366 -22.40 -9.21 11.82
C GLY A 366 -23.87 -9.64 11.86
N PRO A 367 -24.82 -8.70 11.77
CA PRO A 367 -26.25 -9.01 11.87
C PRO A 367 -26.80 -9.69 10.61
N LEU A 368 -26.08 -9.66 9.48
CA LEU A 368 -26.53 -10.21 8.21
C LEU A 368 -26.03 -11.64 8.01
N PHE A 369 -26.94 -12.56 7.73
CA PHE A 369 -26.65 -13.97 7.47
C PHE A 369 -27.29 -14.41 6.15
N THR A 370 -26.63 -15.32 5.44
CA THR A 370 -27.21 -16.00 4.27
C THR A 370 -27.67 -17.38 4.70
N LEU A 371 -28.98 -17.60 4.70
CA LEU A 371 -29.59 -18.90 5.02
C LEU A 371 -29.74 -19.71 3.72
N ALA A 372 -29.36 -20.98 3.74
CA ALA A 372 -29.60 -21.86 2.60
C ALA A 372 -31.11 -22.09 2.43
N SER A 373 -31.65 -21.95 1.22
CA SER A 373 -32.98 -22.47 0.88
C SER A 373 -32.88 -23.92 0.41
N GLY A 374 -33.51 -24.85 1.13
CA GLY A 374 -33.57 -26.27 0.79
C GLY A 374 -32.32 -27.08 1.15
N ASN A 375 -32.18 -28.30 0.62
CA ASN A 375 -31.01 -29.19 0.81
C ASN A 375 -29.72 -28.70 0.10
N ALA A 376 -29.67 -27.42 -0.28
CA ALA A 376 -28.51 -26.85 -0.94
C ALA A 376 -27.38 -26.65 0.07
N ILE A 377 -26.24 -27.30 -0.20
CA ILE A 377 -25.03 -27.32 0.63
C ILE A 377 -24.33 -25.94 0.64
N HIS A 378 -24.68 -25.03 -0.29
CA HIS A 378 -24.11 -23.70 -0.44
C HIS A 378 -25.16 -22.59 -0.39
N ALA A 379 -24.83 -21.52 0.34
CA ALA A 379 -25.64 -20.31 0.47
C ALA A 379 -25.49 -19.34 -0.73
N SER A 380 -24.57 -19.60 -1.67
CA SER A 380 -24.08 -18.60 -2.63
C SER A 380 -24.90 -18.44 -3.92
N SER A 381 -25.89 -19.29 -4.21
CA SER A 381 -26.70 -19.14 -5.45
C SER A 381 -28.21 -19.10 -5.23
N THR A 382 -28.72 -19.51 -4.06
CA THR A 382 -30.16 -19.58 -3.75
C THR A 382 -30.48 -19.29 -2.28
N GLY A 383 -29.62 -18.54 -1.58
CA GLY A 383 -29.81 -18.25 -0.15
C GLY A 383 -30.78 -17.09 0.11
N VAL A 384 -31.59 -17.19 1.16
CA VAL A 384 -32.36 -16.06 1.69
C VAL A 384 -31.45 -15.26 2.61
N CYS A 385 -31.31 -13.96 2.34
CA CYS A 385 -30.62 -13.05 3.26
C CYS A 385 -31.53 -12.76 4.46
N ALA A 386 -31.03 -13.00 5.66
CA ALA A 386 -31.75 -12.78 6.90
C ALA A 386 -30.96 -11.81 7.79
N LEU A 387 -31.65 -10.81 8.30
CA LEU A 387 -31.09 -9.84 9.25
C LEU A 387 -31.49 -10.27 10.67
N SER A 388 -30.51 -10.48 11.52
CA SER A 388 -30.70 -10.71 12.96
C SER A 388 -30.91 -9.37 13.67
N ALA A 389 -31.97 -9.29 14.47
CA ALA A 389 -32.29 -8.12 15.30
C ALA A 389 -31.66 -8.20 16.72
N GLY A 390 -30.84 -9.22 17.00
CA GLY A 390 -30.29 -9.49 18.33
C GLY A 390 -30.38 -10.98 18.69
N ALA A 391 -29.80 -11.37 19.83
CA ALA A 391 -29.82 -12.77 20.28
C ALA A 391 -31.19 -13.20 20.86
N GLU A 392 -32.01 -12.24 21.29
CA GLU A 392 -33.36 -12.49 21.79
C GLU A 392 -34.35 -12.61 20.63
N GLY A 393 -35.12 -13.71 20.62
CA GLY A 393 -36.18 -13.92 19.61
C GLY A 393 -35.71 -14.47 18.27
N GLU A 394 -34.48 -14.98 18.16
CA GLU A 394 -34.00 -15.55 16.90
C GLU A 394 -34.67 -16.87 16.50
N SER A 395 -34.88 -17.03 15.20
CA SER A 395 -35.29 -18.32 14.65
C SER A 395 -34.17 -19.37 14.80
N PRO A 396 -34.51 -20.66 14.90
CA PRO A 396 -33.52 -21.74 14.96
C PRO A 396 -32.51 -21.70 13.79
N SER A 397 -32.96 -21.31 12.59
CA SER A 397 -32.11 -21.19 11.40
C SER A 397 -31.06 -20.08 11.53
N LEU A 398 -31.43 -18.93 12.11
CA LEU A 398 -30.50 -17.83 12.39
C LEU A 398 -29.47 -18.22 13.46
N LYS A 399 -29.93 -18.90 14.52
CA LYS A 399 -29.04 -19.43 15.56
C LYS A 399 -28.01 -20.40 14.98
N ALA A 400 -28.45 -21.35 14.15
CA ALA A 400 -27.56 -22.30 13.48
C ALA A 400 -26.56 -21.61 12.52
N ALA A 401 -27.02 -20.60 11.77
CA ALA A 401 -26.15 -19.81 10.90
C ALA A 401 -25.10 -19.02 11.68
N ARG A 402 -25.46 -18.45 12.83
CA ARG A 402 -24.51 -17.77 13.73
C ARG A 402 -23.46 -18.72 14.27
N GLU A 403 -23.86 -19.88 14.80
CA GLU A 403 -22.91 -20.86 15.33
C GLU A 403 -21.96 -21.36 14.23
N ARG A 404 -22.49 -21.59 13.02
CA ARG A 404 -21.66 -21.92 11.85
C ARG A 404 -20.67 -20.80 11.52
N ALA A 405 -21.11 -19.54 11.52
CA ALA A 405 -20.22 -18.40 11.26
C ALA A 405 -19.14 -18.26 12.34
N LYS A 406 -19.49 -18.45 13.62
CA LYS A 406 -18.56 -18.46 14.75
C LYS A 406 -17.49 -19.53 14.57
N LYS A 407 -17.93 -20.75 14.22
CA LYS A 407 -17.06 -21.90 13.93
C LYS A 407 -16.09 -21.60 12.78
N LEU A 408 -16.60 -21.14 11.63
CA LEU A 408 -15.78 -20.82 10.46
C LEU A 408 -14.72 -19.74 10.75
N LYS A 409 -15.07 -18.72 11.56
CA LYS A 409 -14.11 -17.70 12.00
C LYS A 409 -13.00 -18.29 12.87
N TYR A 410 -13.34 -19.20 13.77
CA TYR A 410 -12.34 -19.84 14.63
C TYR A 410 -11.46 -20.84 13.85
N GLU A 411 -12.01 -21.55 12.87
CA GLU A 411 -11.21 -22.33 11.91
C GLU A 411 -10.19 -21.45 11.16
N GLU A 412 -10.58 -20.26 10.71
CA GLU A 412 -9.66 -19.32 10.08
C GLU A 412 -8.60 -18.78 11.06
N TYR A 413 -8.98 -18.48 12.29
CA TYR A 413 -8.07 -18.06 13.36
C TYR A 413 -6.95 -19.10 13.59
N ARG A 414 -7.27 -20.40 13.50
CA ARG A 414 -6.30 -21.50 13.62
C ARG A 414 -5.45 -21.67 12.36
N ARG A 415 -6.04 -21.51 11.17
CA ARG A 415 -5.28 -21.45 9.91
C ARG A 415 -4.27 -20.30 9.91
N LEU A 416 -4.59 -19.17 10.53
CA LEU A 416 -3.66 -18.06 10.71
C LEU A 416 -2.49 -18.43 11.62
N LEU A 417 -2.72 -19.11 12.75
CA LEU A 417 -1.65 -19.63 13.60
C LEU A 417 -0.72 -20.58 12.84
N TYR A 418 -1.30 -21.52 12.08
CA TYR A 418 -0.53 -22.44 11.25
C TYR A 418 0.36 -21.68 10.24
N VAL A 419 -0.19 -20.68 9.56
CA VAL A 419 0.59 -19.85 8.62
C VAL A 419 1.70 -19.11 9.35
N ALA A 420 1.41 -18.51 10.51
CA ALA A 420 2.36 -17.74 11.31
C ALA A 420 3.53 -18.59 11.82
N ALA A 421 3.26 -19.71 12.49
CA ALA A 421 4.27 -20.61 13.03
C ALA A 421 5.16 -21.18 11.92
N THR A 422 4.57 -21.55 10.78
CA THR A 422 5.33 -22.07 9.65
C THR A 422 6.15 -21.02 8.91
N ARG A 423 6.07 -19.71 9.22
CA ARG A 423 6.95 -18.69 8.62
C ARG A 423 8.39 -18.81 9.13
N ALA A 424 8.59 -19.40 10.31
CA ALA A 424 9.91 -19.62 10.89
C ALA A 424 10.66 -20.69 10.07
N ARG A 425 11.91 -20.37 9.72
CA ARG A 425 12.86 -21.35 9.17
C ARG A 425 13.58 -22.08 10.30
N ASP A 426 14.13 -21.34 11.26
CA ASP A 426 15.04 -21.89 12.27
C ASP A 426 14.51 -21.68 13.70
N GLU A 427 14.03 -20.47 14.03
CA GLU A 427 13.61 -20.10 15.38
C GLU A 427 12.22 -19.45 15.41
N LEU A 428 11.38 -19.88 16.37
CA LEU A 428 10.04 -19.34 16.61
C LEU A 428 9.88 -18.89 18.07
N TYR A 429 9.47 -17.65 18.27
CA TYR A 429 9.19 -17.06 19.58
C TYR A 429 7.71 -16.70 19.68
N VAL A 430 7.01 -17.27 20.67
CA VAL A 430 5.58 -17.04 20.90
C VAL A 430 5.39 -16.19 22.15
N CYS A 431 4.91 -14.97 21.96
CA CYS A 431 4.71 -13.98 23.01
C CYS A 431 3.25 -13.52 23.04
N GLY A 432 2.82 -13.00 24.19
CA GLY A 432 1.47 -12.48 24.37
C GLY A 432 1.40 -11.54 25.56
N ILE A 433 0.36 -10.71 25.58
CA ILE A 433 0.13 -9.72 26.63
C ILE A 433 -1.10 -10.11 27.43
N GLU A 434 -1.05 -9.96 28.75
CA GLU A 434 -2.21 -10.21 29.61
C GLU A 434 -3.38 -9.24 29.33
N HIS A 435 -4.60 -9.78 29.32
CA HIS A 435 -5.83 -9.04 29.07
C HIS A 435 -6.75 -8.99 30.31
N GLY A 436 -6.49 -8.08 31.27
CA GLY A 436 -7.41 -7.75 32.38
C GLY A 436 -8.00 -8.96 33.14
N ASN A 437 -9.18 -8.80 33.78
CA ASN A 437 -9.85 -9.80 34.65
C ASN A 437 -10.25 -11.14 33.99
N GLN A 438 -9.63 -11.56 32.88
CA GLN A 438 -9.84 -12.90 32.34
C GLN A 438 -9.08 -13.93 33.18
N LYS A 439 -9.80 -14.56 34.12
CA LYS A 439 -9.36 -15.76 34.82
C LYS A 439 -8.91 -16.83 33.83
N ASN A 440 -7.69 -17.29 34.05
CA ASN A 440 -7.01 -18.50 33.58
C ASN A 440 -7.40 -19.05 32.18
N PRO A 441 -6.53 -18.92 31.16
CA PRO A 441 -6.76 -19.46 29.82
C PRO A 441 -6.95 -20.99 29.74
N GLU A 442 -6.57 -21.71 30.80
CA GLU A 442 -6.56 -23.18 30.87
C GLU A 442 -7.96 -23.81 30.86
N ASN A 443 -9.01 -23.07 31.26
CA ASN A 443 -10.36 -23.60 31.43
C ASN A 443 -11.32 -23.32 30.25
N LYS A 444 -10.83 -22.76 29.13
CA LYS A 444 -11.67 -22.52 27.94
C LYS A 444 -11.70 -23.75 27.04
N GLU A 445 -12.85 -24.01 26.41
CA GLU A 445 -12.96 -25.02 25.35
C GLU A 445 -11.94 -24.73 24.25
N VAL A 446 -11.40 -25.79 23.64
CA VAL A 446 -10.38 -25.70 22.57
C VAL A 446 -10.86 -24.88 21.38
N THR A 447 -12.17 -24.72 21.23
CA THR A 447 -12.87 -23.90 20.22
C THR A 447 -12.82 -22.39 20.49
N GLU A 448 -12.29 -21.95 21.63
CA GLU A 448 -12.18 -20.53 22.01
C GLU A 448 -10.82 -20.14 22.62
N LYS A 449 -9.83 -21.06 22.56
CA LYS A 449 -8.47 -20.83 23.06
C LYS A 449 -7.73 -19.77 22.23
N THR A 450 -6.82 -19.05 22.89
CA THR A 450 -5.90 -18.14 22.21
C THR A 450 -4.73 -18.92 21.62
N TRP A 451 -3.96 -18.34 20.68
CA TRP A 451 -2.75 -19.00 20.17
C TRP A 451 -1.76 -19.33 21.29
N HIS A 452 -1.62 -18.46 22.29
CA HIS A 452 -0.77 -18.71 23.45
C HIS A 452 -1.25 -19.92 24.26
N SER A 453 -2.57 -20.04 24.47
CA SER A 453 -3.16 -21.19 25.16
C SER A 453 -3.00 -22.50 24.38
N LEU A 454 -3.18 -22.46 23.05
CA LEU A 454 -2.92 -23.63 22.19
C LEU A 454 -1.43 -24.02 22.21
N ALA A 455 -0.52 -23.03 22.26
CA ALA A 455 0.91 -23.28 22.39
C ALA A 455 1.25 -23.94 23.72
N LEU A 456 0.66 -23.49 24.84
CA LEU A 456 0.82 -24.15 26.15
C LEU A 456 0.41 -25.63 26.07
N ASP A 457 -0.76 -25.92 25.47
CA ASP A 457 -1.22 -27.30 25.29
C ASP A 457 -0.23 -28.13 24.45
N ALA A 458 0.38 -27.52 23.42
CA ALA A 458 1.37 -28.18 22.57
C ALA A 458 2.66 -28.51 23.34
N PHE A 459 3.17 -27.56 24.13
CA PHE A 459 4.33 -27.80 24.99
C PHE A 459 4.08 -28.90 26.04
N ALA A 460 2.84 -29.05 26.52
CA ALA A 460 2.48 -30.14 27.43
C ALA A 460 2.49 -31.53 26.77
N ARG A 461 2.47 -31.61 25.43
CA ARG A 461 2.51 -32.86 24.64
C ARG A 461 3.90 -33.19 24.11
N LEU A 462 4.84 -32.25 24.17
CA LEU A 462 6.18 -32.43 23.63
C LEU A 462 7.12 -33.02 24.68
N ASP A 463 7.99 -33.90 24.22
CA ASP A 463 9.13 -34.38 25.00
C ASP A 463 10.27 -33.34 24.99
N ASP A 464 11.23 -33.47 25.92
CA ASP A 464 12.46 -32.66 25.99
C ASP A 464 12.24 -31.13 26.15
N VAL A 465 11.13 -30.73 26.75
CA VAL A 465 10.86 -29.32 27.09
C VAL A 465 11.77 -28.88 28.25
N VAL A 466 12.52 -27.81 28.01
CA VAL A 466 13.35 -27.14 29.01
C VAL A 466 12.63 -25.89 29.50
N THR A 467 12.53 -25.75 30.82
CA THR A 467 11.95 -24.58 31.48
C THR A 467 13.06 -23.69 32.01
N THR A 468 13.05 -22.41 31.62
CA THR A 468 14.02 -21.40 32.10
C THR A 468 13.30 -20.16 32.59
N PRO A 469 13.75 -19.50 33.68
CA PRO A 469 13.15 -18.25 34.13
C PRO A 469 13.18 -17.18 33.04
N CYS A 470 12.10 -16.41 32.89
CA CYS A 470 12.07 -15.26 32.02
C CYS A 470 12.93 -14.12 32.61
N GLU A 471 13.84 -13.56 31.81
CA GLU A 471 14.73 -12.48 32.25
C GLU A 471 13.99 -11.15 32.47
N ALA A 472 12.86 -10.95 31.79
CA ALA A 472 12.17 -9.66 31.69
C ALA A 472 11.06 -9.47 32.74
N TRP A 473 10.37 -10.53 33.14
CA TRP A 473 9.29 -10.50 34.14
C TRP A 473 9.06 -11.88 34.77
N ALA A 474 8.25 -11.92 35.83
CA ALA A 474 7.96 -13.16 36.56
C ALA A 474 7.28 -14.21 35.66
N GLY A 475 7.76 -15.45 35.74
CA GLY A 475 7.26 -16.59 34.97
C GLY A 475 8.39 -17.33 34.27
N ASP A 476 8.05 -18.48 33.69
CA ASP A 476 9.00 -19.35 33.01
C ASP A 476 8.80 -19.35 31.50
N VAL A 477 9.90 -19.36 30.76
CA VAL A 477 9.95 -19.62 29.32
C VAL A 477 10.06 -21.12 29.10
N LEU A 478 9.14 -21.67 28.30
CA LEU A 478 9.21 -23.05 27.84
C LEU A 478 9.97 -23.11 26.52
N ARG A 479 10.92 -24.03 26.41
CA ARG A 479 11.83 -24.12 25.27
C ARG A 479 11.96 -25.55 24.76
N ILE A 480 11.91 -25.71 23.44
CA ILE A 480 12.39 -26.91 22.74
C ILE A 480 13.47 -26.50 21.76
N SER A 481 14.53 -27.28 21.63
CA SER A 481 15.64 -26.96 20.74
C SER A 481 16.38 -28.20 20.26
N SER A 482 17.02 -28.09 19.10
CA SER A 482 17.97 -29.08 18.59
C SER A 482 19.30 -28.41 18.25
N SER A 483 20.42 -29.10 18.50
CA SER A 483 21.75 -28.61 18.12
C SER A 483 22.09 -28.92 16.67
N GLN A 484 23.00 -28.13 16.07
CA GLN A 484 23.48 -28.39 14.72
C GLN A 484 24.34 -29.66 14.67
N THR A 485 23.92 -30.63 13.86
CA THR A 485 24.65 -31.88 13.58
C THR A 485 24.93 -32.07 12.09
N ALA A 486 24.12 -31.45 11.22
CA ALA A 486 24.34 -31.43 9.78
C ALA A 486 25.39 -30.36 9.39
N PRO A 487 26.09 -30.52 8.26
CA PRO A 487 27.00 -29.48 7.77
C PRO A 487 26.22 -28.23 7.32
N VAL A 488 26.69 -27.05 7.72
CA VAL A 488 26.08 -25.77 7.32
C VAL A 488 26.19 -25.60 5.81
N LYS A 489 25.04 -25.42 5.15
CA LYS A 489 24.98 -25.02 3.74
C LYS A 489 25.07 -23.50 3.68
N GLY A 490 26.24 -22.97 3.32
CA GLY A 490 26.48 -21.52 3.29
C GLY A 490 25.49 -20.78 2.38
N GLU A 491 24.80 -19.77 2.92
CA GLU A 491 24.03 -18.80 2.13
C GLU A 491 25.01 -17.80 1.49
N ASN A 492 25.10 -17.80 0.16
CA ASN A 492 25.79 -16.75 -0.59
C ASN A 492 24.92 -15.48 -0.55
N VAL A 493 25.16 -14.60 0.42
CA VAL A 493 24.60 -13.25 0.43
C VAL A 493 25.67 -12.27 -0.07
N PRO A 494 25.41 -11.48 -1.13
CA PRO A 494 26.36 -10.48 -1.60
C PRO A 494 26.68 -9.48 -0.48
N ALA A 495 27.96 -9.21 -0.27
CA ALA A 495 28.41 -8.22 0.71
C ALA A 495 27.88 -6.84 0.33
N ILE A 496 27.23 -6.16 1.28
CA ILE A 496 26.82 -4.77 1.13
C ILE A 496 28.11 -3.95 1.02
N ALA A 497 28.38 -3.43 -0.18
CA ALA A 497 29.55 -2.60 -0.43
C ALA A 497 29.48 -1.32 0.42
N ALA A 498 30.61 -0.91 1.00
CA ALA A 498 30.70 0.32 1.77
C ALA A 498 30.24 1.53 0.93
N THR A 499 29.36 2.35 1.50
CA THR A 499 28.83 3.57 0.91
C THR A 499 29.96 4.58 0.67
N GLN A 500 30.28 4.83 -0.59
CA GLN A 500 31.16 5.95 -0.96
C GLN A 500 30.40 7.28 -0.81
N PRO A 501 31.06 8.37 -0.39
CA PRO A 501 30.42 9.68 -0.33
C PRO A 501 29.89 10.07 -1.72
N PRO A 502 28.71 10.69 -1.80
CA PRO A 502 28.13 11.07 -3.08
C PRO A 502 29.02 12.06 -3.82
N PRO A 503 29.15 11.95 -5.15
CA PRO A 503 29.96 12.86 -5.94
C PRO A 503 29.37 14.27 -5.94
N ALA A 504 30.22 15.29 -5.99
CA ALA A 504 29.82 16.71 -5.84
C ALA A 504 28.78 17.19 -6.86
N TRP A 505 28.70 16.56 -8.04
CA TRP A 505 27.70 16.91 -9.07
C TRP A 505 26.27 16.54 -8.67
N LEU A 506 26.08 15.65 -7.67
CA LEU A 506 24.74 15.24 -7.20
C LEU A 506 23.92 16.41 -6.64
N HIS A 507 24.60 17.45 -6.14
CA HIS A 507 23.96 18.64 -5.55
C HIS A 507 24.00 19.87 -6.47
N ALA A 508 24.50 19.73 -7.69
CA ALA A 508 24.52 20.81 -8.66
C ALA A 508 23.17 20.88 -9.41
N PRO A 509 22.61 22.08 -9.66
CA PRO A 509 21.38 22.23 -10.44
C PRO A 509 21.61 21.70 -11.86
N ALA A 510 20.67 20.87 -12.35
CA ALA A 510 20.75 20.29 -13.69
C ALA A 510 20.67 21.41 -14.76
N PRO A 511 21.44 21.30 -15.86
CA PRO A 511 21.30 22.23 -16.97
C PRO A 511 19.91 22.13 -17.60
N LYS A 512 19.36 23.28 -18.02
CA LYS A 512 18.03 23.36 -18.64
C LYS A 512 18.05 22.67 -20.00
N GLU A 513 17.31 21.56 -20.15
CA GLU A 513 17.20 20.86 -21.44
C GLU A 513 16.46 21.73 -22.46
N THR A 514 17.03 21.85 -23.67
CA THR A 514 16.38 22.54 -24.79
C THR A 514 15.63 21.48 -25.60
N PRO A 515 14.29 21.51 -25.67
CA PRO A 515 13.55 20.50 -26.41
C PRO A 515 13.94 20.52 -27.90
N PRO A 516 14.02 19.36 -28.57
CA PRO A 516 14.38 19.30 -29.98
C PRO A 516 13.35 20.03 -30.84
N VAL A 517 13.83 20.77 -31.84
CA VAL A 517 12.98 21.47 -32.79
C VAL A 517 12.19 20.45 -33.62
N ARG A 518 10.86 20.47 -33.51
CA ARG A 518 9.97 19.69 -34.38
C ARG A 518 9.82 20.39 -35.72
N LEU A 519 10.31 19.77 -36.79
CA LEU A 519 10.07 20.23 -38.16
C LEU A 519 8.74 19.64 -38.66
N SER A 520 7.79 20.49 -39.02
CA SER A 520 6.57 20.09 -39.72
C SER A 520 6.73 20.37 -41.22
N PRO A 521 6.48 19.40 -42.12
CA PRO A 521 6.59 19.60 -43.57
C PRO A 521 5.66 20.69 -44.14
N SER A 522 4.61 21.07 -43.41
CA SER A 522 3.60 22.05 -43.83
C SER A 522 3.83 23.47 -43.31
N ALA A 523 4.93 23.73 -42.59
CA ALA A 523 5.23 25.07 -42.09
C ALA A 523 5.91 25.92 -43.17
N LEU A 524 5.28 27.03 -43.56
CA LEU A 524 5.92 28.08 -44.37
C LEU A 524 7.01 28.77 -43.53
N ALA A 525 8.12 29.15 -44.17
CA ALA A 525 9.35 29.61 -43.50
C ALA A 525 9.16 30.81 -42.54
N ASP A 526 8.12 31.62 -42.75
CA ASP A 526 7.82 32.80 -41.94
C ASP A 526 6.78 32.56 -40.83
N GLU A 527 6.21 31.36 -40.69
CA GLU A 527 5.26 31.04 -39.62
C GLU A 527 5.94 30.62 -38.29
N GLN A 528 7.26 30.46 -38.29
CA GLN A 528 8.00 29.92 -37.15
C GLN A 528 8.08 30.88 -35.94
N GLU A 529 7.82 32.18 -36.13
CA GLU A 529 7.75 33.13 -35.01
C GLU A 529 6.37 33.15 -34.29
N ALA A 530 5.32 32.57 -34.87
CA ALA A 530 3.96 32.71 -34.35
C ALA A 530 3.39 31.44 -33.65
N LYS A 531 4.11 30.33 -33.63
CA LYS A 531 3.60 29.03 -33.11
C LYS A 531 4.30 28.52 -31.85
N SER A 532 4.97 29.37 -31.08
CA SER A 532 5.53 28.95 -29.78
C SER A 532 4.54 28.93 -28.61
N GLU A 533 3.25 29.29 -28.79
CA GLU A 533 2.29 29.40 -27.67
C GLU A 533 0.87 28.87 -27.94
N ALA A 534 0.65 27.99 -28.92
CA ALA A 534 -0.68 27.39 -29.08
C ALA A 534 -0.90 26.24 -28.08
N ALA A 535 -1.48 26.62 -26.93
CA ALA A 535 -1.98 25.74 -25.89
C ALA A 535 -2.82 24.58 -26.43
N ALA A 536 -2.68 23.42 -25.79
CA ALA A 536 -3.60 22.31 -25.90
C ALA A 536 -5.03 22.79 -25.58
N PHE A 537 -5.94 22.52 -26.51
CA PHE A 537 -7.40 22.42 -26.38
C PHE A 537 -8.08 23.15 -25.20
N SER A 538 -8.74 24.28 -25.50
CA SER A 538 -9.82 24.84 -24.67
C SER A 538 -11.17 24.65 -25.40
N PRO A 539 -12.24 24.11 -24.79
CA PRO A 539 -13.47 23.70 -25.49
C PRO A 539 -14.50 24.84 -25.72
N SER A 540 -14.12 26.11 -25.60
CA SER A 540 -15.08 27.20 -25.47
C SER A 540 -14.75 28.43 -26.32
N GLN A 541 -14.75 28.30 -27.65
CA GLN A 541 -14.90 29.43 -28.59
C GLN A 541 -15.65 29.02 -29.89
N PRO A 542 -16.36 29.98 -30.54
CA PRO A 542 -17.48 29.71 -31.43
C PRO A 542 -17.05 29.20 -32.81
N VAL A 543 -17.87 28.31 -33.39
CA VAL A 543 -17.77 27.67 -34.73
C VAL A 543 -16.40 27.84 -35.38
N ASP A 544 -15.53 26.90 -35.03
CA ASP A 544 -14.16 26.75 -35.50
C ASP A 544 -14.05 27.10 -37.00
N ARG A 545 -13.38 28.22 -37.33
CA ARG A 545 -13.07 28.63 -38.70
C ARG A 545 -12.34 27.55 -39.50
N PHE A 546 -11.74 26.57 -38.82
CA PHE A 546 -11.09 25.41 -39.40
C PHE A 546 -11.98 24.17 -39.48
N PHE A 547 -13.20 24.19 -38.94
CA PHE A 547 -14.15 23.07 -38.93
C PHE A 547 -14.48 22.58 -40.34
N ARG A 548 -14.86 23.51 -41.23
CA ARG A 548 -15.12 23.20 -42.64
C ARG A 548 -13.88 22.62 -43.32
N GLY A 549 -12.71 23.22 -43.08
CA GLY A 549 -11.44 22.76 -43.65
C GLY A 549 -11.09 21.33 -43.23
N ARG A 550 -11.22 21.01 -41.94
CA ARG A 550 -10.99 19.66 -41.40
C ARG A 550 -11.98 18.64 -41.95
N THR A 551 -13.24 19.04 -42.12
CA THR A 551 -14.29 18.18 -42.65
C THR A 551 -14.04 17.86 -44.13
N LEU A 552 -13.71 18.87 -44.94
CA LEU A 552 -13.33 18.69 -46.35
C LEU A 552 -12.05 17.86 -46.49
N HIS A 553 -11.04 18.11 -45.66
CA HIS A 553 -9.80 17.32 -45.62
C HIS A 553 -10.11 15.85 -45.36
N ARG A 554 -10.97 15.55 -44.38
CA ARG A 554 -11.36 14.17 -44.06
C ARG A 554 -12.12 13.48 -45.21
N LEU A 555 -12.91 14.22 -45.99
CA LEU A 555 -13.52 13.69 -47.21
C LEU A 555 -12.46 13.34 -48.25
N LEU A 556 -11.50 14.25 -48.49
CA LEU A 556 -10.41 14.02 -49.45
C LEU A 556 -9.46 12.90 -49.02
N GLU A 557 -9.36 12.63 -47.72
CA GLU A 557 -8.59 11.52 -47.16
C GLU A 557 -9.27 10.16 -47.39
N LEU A 558 -10.58 10.07 -47.16
CA LEU A 558 -11.31 8.80 -47.12
C LEU A 558 -11.94 8.40 -48.46
N LEU A 559 -12.50 9.35 -49.21
CA LEU A 559 -13.22 9.08 -50.45
C LEU A 559 -12.37 8.46 -51.58
N PRO A 560 -11.05 8.71 -51.71
CA PRO A 560 -10.23 8.03 -52.72
C PRO A 560 -10.26 6.51 -52.60
N SER A 561 -10.36 5.98 -51.38
CA SER A 561 -10.44 4.54 -51.07
C SER A 561 -11.79 3.90 -51.41
N VAL A 562 -12.81 4.72 -51.70
CA VAL A 562 -14.16 4.27 -52.05
C VAL A 562 -14.30 4.20 -53.58
N ALA A 563 -14.97 3.16 -54.08
CA ALA A 563 -15.24 3.00 -55.51
C ALA A 563 -16.00 4.24 -56.07
N PRO A 564 -15.67 4.74 -57.29
CA PRO A 564 -16.21 5.99 -57.83
C PRO A 564 -17.73 6.12 -57.73
N ASP A 565 -18.46 5.05 -58.08
CA ASP A 565 -19.93 5.02 -58.11
C ASP A 565 -20.57 5.14 -56.70
N ALA A 566 -19.80 4.87 -55.64
CA ALA A 566 -20.25 4.91 -54.25
C ALA A 566 -19.77 6.16 -53.48
N ARG A 567 -18.91 7.00 -54.07
CA ARG A 567 -18.28 8.15 -53.38
C ARG A 567 -19.29 9.18 -52.91
N SER A 568 -20.30 9.50 -53.71
CA SER A 568 -21.34 10.46 -53.34
C SER A 568 -22.11 10.01 -52.10
N SER A 569 -22.61 8.77 -52.10
CA SER A 569 -23.32 8.19 -50.96
C SER A 569 -22.45 8.05 -49.71
N ALA A 570 -21.16 7.74 -49.88
CA ALA A 570 -20.21 7.69 -48.77
C ALA A 570 -19.94 9.08 -48.17
N ALA A 571 -19.80 10.11 -49.01
CA ALA A 571 -19.61 11.49 -48.59
C ALA A 571 -20.83 12.02 -47.80
N ASP A 572 -22.05 11.73 -48.26
CA ASP A 572 -23.29 12.11 -47.55
C ASP A 572 -23.36 11.48 -46.15
N ARG A 573 -23.02 10.19 -46.04
CA ARG A 573 -22.96 9.49 -44.73
C ARG A 573 -21.89 10.07 -43.82
N LEU A 574 -20.70 10.37 -44.35
CA LEU A 574 -19.60 10.96 -43.60
C LEU A 574 -19.95 12.38 -43.11
N LEU A 575 -20.52 13.23 -43.97
CA LEU A 575 -20.91 14.59 -43.62
C LEU A 575 -22.03 14.62 -42.58
N LYS A 576 -22.98 13.68 -42.64
CA LYS A 576 -24.03 13.55 -41.60
C LYS A 576 -23.45 13.21 -40.22
N HIS A 577 -22.31 12.52 -40.18
CA HIS A 577 -21.64 12.15 -38.93
C HIS A 577 -20.63 13.20 -38.45
N LEU A 578 -19.85 13.78 -39.37
CA LEU A 578 -18.80 14.75 -39.08
C LEU A 578 -19.33 16.17 -38.85
N ALA A 579 -20.45 16.52 -39.49
CA ALA A 579 -21.08 17.83 -39.42
C ALA A 579 -22.61 17.71 -39.28
N PRO A 580 -23.11 17.09 -38.18
CA PRO A 580 -24.56 16.90 -37.98
C PRO A 580 -25.31 18.24 -37.85
N GLU A 581 -24.63 19.27 -37.35
CA GLU A 581 -25.16 20.62 -37.08
C GLU A 581 -25.22 21.53 -38.32
N VAL A 582 -24.64 21.11 -39.45
CA VAL A 582 -24.65 21.87 -40.72
C VAL A 582 -25.89 21.53 -41.53
N GLU A 583 -26.50 22.53 -42.16
CA GLU A 583 -27.70 22.36 -42.99
C GLU A 583 -27.47 21.39 -44.16
N GLU A 584 -28.51 20.67 -44.55
CA GLU A 584 -28.41 19.62 -45.58
C GLU A 584 -27.97 20.18 -46.94
N THR A 585 -28.43 21.37 -47.30
CA THR A 585 -28.03 22.09 -48.53
C THR A 585 -26.56 22.46 -48.52
N GLU A 586 -26.01 22.83 -47.37
CA GLU A 586 -24.60 23.19 -47.21
C GLU A 586 -23.70 21.96 -47.19
N ARG A 587 -24.14 20.86 -46.56
CA ARG A 587 -23.47 19.55 -46.68
C ARG A 587 -23.41 19.07 -48.13
N ALA A 588 -24.49 19.23 -48.89
CA ALA A 588 -24.49 18.88 -50.32
C ALA A 588 -23.46 19.70 -51.11
N ALA A 589 -23.33 21.00 -50.82
CA ALA A 589 -22.30 21.85 -51.44
C ALA A 589 -20.87 21.38 -51.11
N TRP A 590 -20.59 21.00 -49.85
CA TRP A 590 -19.27 20.51 -49.44
C TRP A 590 -18.94 19.16 -50.08
N ARG A 591 -19.92 18.27 -50.22
CA ARG A 591 -19.76 17.02 -50.97
C ARG A 591 -19.36 17.31 -52.42
N ASP A 592 -20.12 18.16 -53.11
CA ASP A 592 -19.92 18.42 -54.54
C ASP A 592 -18.56 19.06 -54.80
N GLU A 593 -18.10 19.93 -53.90
CA GLU A 593 -16.76 20.52 -53.93
C GLU A 593 -15.65 19.47 -53.75
N ALA A 594 -15.78 18.58 -52.76
CA ALA A 594 -14.80 17.50 -52.56
C ALA A 594 -14.77 16.53 -53.75
N LEU A 595 -15.94 16.16 -54.30
CA LEU A 595 -16.03 15.29 -55.48
C LEU A 595 -15.43 15.96 -56.73
N LYS A 596 -15.59 17.28 -56.88
CA LYS A 596 -14.99 18.04 -57.98
C LYS A 596 -13.47 18.01 -57.92
N VAL A 597 -12.87 18.14 -56.73
CA VAL A 597 -11.42 18.02 -56.54
C VAL A 597 -10.93 16.61 -56.86
N LEU A 598 -11.66 15.58 -56.44
CA LEU A 598 -11.32 14.18 -56.72
C LEU A 598 -11.43 13.81 -58.21
N ALA A 599 -12.31 14.50 -58.95
CA ALA A 599 -12.53 14.29 -60.37
C ALA A 599 -11.65 15.19 -61.27
N ASP A 600 -10.89 16.12 -60.70
CA ASP A 600 -10.03 17.02 -61.45
C ASP A 600 -8.83 16.26 -62.06
N PRO A 601 -8.66 16.30 -63.40
CA PRO A 601 -7.53 15.65 -64.06
C PRO A 601 -6.15 16.08 -63.54
N ALA A 602 -6.01 17.31 -63.03
CA ALA A 602 -4.75 17.81 -62.49
C ALA A 602 -4.33 17.07 -61.20
N PHE A 603 -5.30 16.54 -60.43
CA PHE A 603 -5.05 15.80 -59.18
C PHE A 603 -5.15 14.28 -59.35
N ALA A 604 -5.39 13.77 -60.56
CA ALA A 604 -5.49 12.34 -60.84
C ALA A 604 -4.31 11.50 -60.32
N PRO A 605 -3.03 11.95 -60.38
CA PRO A 605 -1.92 11.20 -59.81
C PRO A 605 -1.95 11.08 -58.28
N VAL A 606 -2.53 12.06 -57.58
CA VAL A 606 -2.59 12.12 -56.11
C VAL A 606 -3.65 11.18 -55.55
N PHE A 607 -4.75 11.00 -56.28
CA PHE A 607 -5.87 10.13 -55.89
C PHE A 607 -5.91 8.78 -56.63
N ALA A 608 -4.78 8.38 -57.25
CA ALA A 608 -4.66 7.12 -57.97
C ALA A 608 -4.79 5.90 -57.03
N ALA A 609 -5.12 4.74 -57.61
CA ALA A 609 -5.19 3.49 -56.86
C ALA A 609 -3.84 3.16 -56.20
N GLY A 610 -3.83 2.98 -54.88
CA GLY A 610 -2.61 2.77 -54.09
C GLY A 610 -2.04 4.03 -53.43
N SER A 611 -2.63 5.21 -53.68
CA SER A 611 -2.35 6.40 -52.88
C SER A 611 -2.67 6.16 -51.41
N ARG A 612 -1.82 6.70 -50.52
CA ARG A 612 -2.02 6.65 -49.08
C ARG A 612 -2.17 8.07 -48.57
N ALA A 613 -3.30 8.38 -47.96
CA ALA A 613 -3.47 9.64 -47.27
C ALA A 613 -2.68 9.62 -45.94
N GLU A 614 -2.04 10.74 -45.61
CA GLU A 614 -1.33 10.97 -44.33
C GLU A 614 -0.28 9.91 -43.94
N VAL A 615 0.63 9.58 -44.86
CA VAL A 615 1.79 8.73 -44.52
C VAL A 615 2.76 9.50 -43.63
N ALA A 616 2.99 9.01 -42.41
CA ALA A 616 4.05 9.51 -41.55
C ALA A 616 5.42 9.23 -42.19
N ILE A 617 6.13 10.31 -42.55
CA ILE A 617 7.51 10.22 -43.05
C ILE A 617 8.43 10.51 -41.87
N ALA A 618 9.22 9.51 -41.46
CA ALA A 618 10.27 9.67 -40.48
C ALA A 618 11.64 9.62 -41.19
N GLY A 619 12.54 10.52 -40.83
CA GLY A 619 13.87 10.58 -41.40
C GLY A 619 14.79 11.47 -40.57
N THR A 620 16.09 11.24 -40.69
CA THR A 620 17.14 12.07 -40.07
C THR A 620 17.60 13.13 -41.08
N LEU A 621 17.51 14.39 -40.67
CA LEU A 621 17.99 15.53 -41.45
C LEU A 621 19.37 15.93 -40.92
N LYS A 622 20.41 15.87 -41.75
CA LYS A 622 21.72 16.45 -41.41
C LYS A 622 21.65 17.95 -41.64
N SER A 623 21.67 18.72 -40.56
CA SER A 623 21.78 20.17 -40.58
C SER A 623 23.24 20.58 -40.74
N ALA A 624 23.49 21.80 -41.25
CA ALA A 624 24.84 22.38 -41.30
C ALA A 624 25.49 22.55 -39.89
N ARG A 625 24.74 22.32 -38.80
CA ARG A 625 25.22 22.34 -37.41
C ARG A 625 25.45 20.95 -36.78
N GLY A 626 25.36 19.87 -37.57
CA GLY A 626 25.50 18.49 -37.09
C GLY A 626 24.17 17.75 -37.09
#